data_AF-A0AB36PF04-F1
#
_entry.id   AF-A0AB36PF04-F1
#
_cell.length_a   1.000
_cell.length_b   1.000
_cell.length_c   1.000
_cell.angle_alpha   90.00
_cell.angle_beta   90.00
_cell.angle_gamma   90.00
#
_symmetry.space_group_name_H-M   'P 1'
#
loop_
_entity.id
_entity.type
_entity.pdbx_description
1 polymer ?
#
loop_
_entity_poly.entity_id
_entity_poly.type
_entity_poly.pdbx_seq_one_letter_code
_entity_poly.pdbx_strand_id
1 'polypeptide(L)'
;MKTERILGALYGQALGDAMGMPSELWPRSRVKAHFGWIDRFLPGPKENNAACYFNRAEFTDDTSMACVWRMRYWNVKARSIRI
;
A
#
# COMPACT_ATOMS: atom_id res chain seq x y z
N MET A 1 6.31 19.63 13.22
CA MET A 1 4.92 19.57 12.68
C MET A 1 4.79 19.23 11.19
N LYS A 2 5.49 19.87 10.23
CA LYS A 2 5.29 19.57 8.79
C LYS A 2 5.82 18.20 8.39
N THR A 3 7.00 17.84 8.88
CA THR A 3 7.65 16.57 8.57
C THR A 3 6.86 15.39 9.11
N GLU A 4 6.32 15.44 10.35
CA GLU A 4 5.51 14.33 10.87
C GLU A 4 4.23 14.12 10.05
N ARG A 5 3.63 15.19 9.50
CA ARG A 5 2.45 15.07 8.63
C ARG A 5 2.79 14.39 7.30
N ILE A 6 3.94 14.72 6.71
CA ILE A 6 4.41 14.10 5.46
C ILE A 6 4.75 12.63 5.71
N LEU A 7 5.49 12.33 6.77
CA LEU A 7 5.82 10.96 7.15
C LEU A 7 4.55 10.16 7.48
N GLY A 8 3.62 10.74 8.23
CA GLY A 8 2.34 10.12 8.54
C GLY A 8 1.51 9.80 7.30
N ALA A 9 1.52 10.65 6.28
CA ALA A 9 0.86 10.36 5.01
C ALA A 9 1.52 9.18 4.26
N LEU A 10 2.86 9.15 4.20
CA LEU A 10 3.60 8.08 3.53
C LEU A 10 3.44 6.73 4.25
N TYR A 11 3.55 6.73 5.58
CA TYR A 11 3.32 5.54 6.38
C TYR A 11 1.85 5.11 6.33
N GLY A 12 0.92 6.05 6.42
CA GLY A 12 -0.51 5.77 6.33
C GLY A 12 -0.90 5.12 5.00
N GLN A 13 -0.31 5.58 3.89
CA GLN A 13 -0.51 4.96 2.58
C GLN A 13 -0.02 3.50 2.57
N ALA A 14 1.23 3.26 2.98
CA ALA A 14 1.81 1.91 2.98
C ALA A 14 1.08 0.95 3.93
N LEU A 15 0.64 1.44 5.10
CA LEU A 15 -0.14 0.67 6.06
C LEU A 15 -1.54 0.35 5.52
N GLY A 16 -2.20 1.33 4.90
CA GLY A 16 -3.53 1.16 4.31
C GLY A 16 -3.53 0.18 3.14
N ASP A 17 -2.53 0.27 2.27
CA ASP A 17 -2.25 -0.67 1.18
C ASP A 17 -2.11 -2.10 1.72
N ALA A 18 -1.16 -2.33 2.63
CA ALA A 18 -0.92 -3.66 3.21
C ALA A 18 -2.12 -4.22 4.02
N MET A 19 -2.94 -3.37 4.64
CA MET A 19 -4.17 -3.79 5.32
C MET A 19 -5.32 -4.11 4.36
N GLY A 20 -5.40 -3.41 3.23
CA GLY A 20 -6.45 -3.58 2.22
C GLY A 20 -6.22 -4.78 1.31
N MET A 21 -4.95 -5.06 0.99
CA MET A 21 -4.50 -6.09 0.05
C MET A 21 -5.23 -7.44 0.20
N PRO A 22 -5.43 -8.03 1.39
CA PRO A 22 -6.07 -9.35 1.50
C PRO A 22 -7.50 -9.39 0.95
N SER A 23 -8.18 -8.25 0.96
CA SER A 23 -9.58 -8.09 0.54
C SER A 23 -9.74 -7.50 -0.86
N GLU A 24 -8.64 -7.28 -1.57
CA GLU A 24 -8.65 -6.61 -2.86
C GLU A 24 -9.58 -7.31 -3.86
N LEU A 25 -10.33 -6.51 -4.63
CA LEU A 25 -11.33 -6.94 -5.62
C LEU A 25 -12.48 -7.80 -5.08
N TRP A 26 -12.61 -7.98 -3.77
CA TRP A 26 -13.76 -8.69 -3.19
C TRP A 26 -14.89 -7.72 -2.83
N PRO A 27 -16.16 -8.14 -3.04
CA PRO A 27 -17.29 -7.37 -2.55
C PRO A 27 -17.33 -7.39 -1.02
N ARG A 28 -17.82 -6.31 -0.41
CA ARG A 28 -17.91 -6.15 1.05
C ARG A 28 -18.60 -7.32 1.75
N SER A 29 -19.60 -7.95 1.14
CA SER A 29 -20.29 -9.13 1.67
C SER A 29 -19.35 -10.33 1.82
N ARG A 30 -18.51 -10.60 0.81
CA ARG A 30 -17.50 -11.68 0.83
C ARG A 30 -16.42 -11.37 1.86
N VAL A 31 -15.95 -10.12 1.92
CA VAL A 31 -14.94 -9.70 2.91
C VAL A 31 -15.45 -9.94 4.33
N LYS A 32 -16.70 -9.53 4.63
CA LYS A 32 -17.32 -9.79 5.94
C LYS A 32 -17.52 -11.27 6.23
N ALA A 33 -17.92 -12.07 5.25
CA ALA A 33 -18.12 -13.50 5.44
C ALA A 33 -16.80 -14.25 5.70
N HIS A 34 -15.73 -13.87 5.00
CA HIS A 34 -14.44 -14.55 5.08
C HIS A 34 -13.57 -14.06 6.23
N PHE A 35 -13.46 -12.73 6.42
CA PHE A 35 -12.58 -12.13 7.43
C PHE A 35 -13.33 -11.63 8.67
N GLY A 36 -14.63 -11.36 8.56
CA GLY A 36 -15.37 -10.61 9.60
C GLY A 36 -14.88 -9.17 9.69
N TRP A 37 -13.85 -8.96 10.50
CA TRP A 37 -13.20 -7.67 10.72
C TRP A 37 -11.68 -7.83 10.56
N ILE A 38 -11.07 -6.95 9.76
CA ILE A 38 -9.61 -6.93 9.56
C ILE A 38 -9.02 -5.96 10.59
N ASP A 39 -8.49 -6.50 11.69
CA ASP A 39 -7.84 -5.74 12.77
C ASP A 39 -6.30 -5.79 12.75
N ARG A 40 -5.74 -6.60 11.85
CA ARG A 40 -4.30 -6.87 11.76
C ARG A 40 -3.91 -7.12 10.31
N PHE A 41 -2.62 -7.07 10.03
CA PHE A 41 -2.09 -7.53 8.75
C PHE A 41 -2.39 -9.01 8.57
N LEU A 42 -2.98 -9.36 7.44
CA LEU A 42 -3.26 -10.74 7.04
C LEU A 42 -2.50 -11.02 5.74
N PRO A 43 -2.11 -12.28 5.48
CA PRO A 43 -1.64 -12.67 4.16
C PRO A 43 -2.80 -12.66 3.17
N GLY A 44 -2.49 -12.58 1.87
CA GLY A 44 -3.50 -12.74 0.83
C GLY A 44 -4.10 -14.15 0.81
N PRO A 45 -5.43 -14.31 0.81
CA PRO A 45 -6.05 -15.62 0.68
C PRO A 45 -5.69 -16.28 -0.65
N LYS A 46 -5.44 -17.59 -0.64
CA LYS A 46 -5.15 -18.35 -1.88
C LYS A 46 -6.28 -18.28 -2.92
N GLU A 47 -7.51 -18.07 -2.46
CA GLU A 47 -8.70 -17.90 -3.31
C GLU A 47 -8.85 -16.50 -3.91
N ASN A 48 -8.03 -15.54 -3.46
CA ASN A 48 -8.02 -14.19 -4.01
C ASN A 48 -6.89 -14.07 -5.04
N ASN A 49 -7.23 -14.19 -6.33
CA ASN A 49 -6.25 -14.12 -7.42
C ASN A 49 -5.43 -12.81 -7.45
N ALA A 50 -5.95 -11.70 -6.91
CA ALA A 50 -5.22 -10.45 -6.80
C ALA A 50 -4.18 -10.48 -5.68
N ALA A 51 -4.55 -11.06 -4.54
CA ALA A 51 -3.78 -10.98 -3.31
C ALA A 51 -2.93 -12.22 -2.99
N CYS A 52 -3.17 -13.37 -3.64
CA CYS A 52 -2.65 -14.68 -3.23
C CYS A 52 -1.12 -14.82 -3.24
N TYR A 53 -0.40 -13.88 -3.85
CA TYR A 53 1.05 -13.86 -3.93
C TYR A 53 1.72 -13.09 -2.79
N PHE A 54 0.95 -12.35 -1.98
CA PHE A 54 1.47 -11.47 -0.96
C PHE A 54 1.45 -12.11 0.43
N ASN A 55 2.55 -11.95 1.15
CA ASN A 55 2.62 -12.29 2.57
C ASN A 55 1.99 -11.19 3.42
N ARG A 56 1.85 -11.51 4.71
CA ARG A 56 1.39 -10.56 5.72
C ARG A 56 2.28 -9.30 5.70
N ALA A 57 1.63 -8.14 5.68
CA ALA A 57 2.27 -6.82 5.77
C ALA A 57 3.19 -6.45 4.59
N GLU A 58 3.10 -7.17 3.47
CA GLU A 58 3.68 -6.71 2.21
C GLU A 58 2.78 -5.64 1.58
N PHE A 59 3.41 -4.60 1.04
CA PHE A 59 2.73 -3.55 0.27
C PHE A 59 2.65 -3.95 -1.21
N THR A 60 1.71 -3.38 -1.94
CA THR A 60 1.42 -3.75 -3.33
C THR A 60 2.03 -2.75 -4.33
N ASP A 61 1.55 -2.78 -5.58
CA ASP A 61 1.97 -1.85 -6.61
C ASP A 61 1.60 -0.39 -6.28
N ASP A 62 0.55 -0.13 -5.50
CA ASP A 62 0.17 1.22 -5.04
C ASP A 62 1.34 1.95 -4.36
N THR A 63 1.94 1.33 -3.34
CA THR A 63 3.10 1.90 -2.63
C THR A 63 4.35 1.91 -3.50
N SER A 64 4.53 0.89 -4.34
CA SER A 64 5.67 0.78 -5.27
C SER A 64 5.67 1.93 -6.28
N MET A 65 4.53 2.21 -6.90
CA MET A 65 4.35 3.29 -7.86
C MET A 65 4.55 4.66 -7.22
N ALA A 66 4.01 4.88 -6.01
CA ALA A 66 4.22 6.13 -5.29
C ALA A 66 5.71 6.37 -4.97
N CYS A 67 6.44 5.33 -4.58
CA CYS A 67 7.89 5.40 -4.37
C CYS A 67 8.63 5.78 -5.66
N VAL A 68 8.34 5.10 -6.77
CA VAL A 68 9.00 5.34 -8.07
C VAL A 68 8.72 6.75 -8.58
N TRP A 69 7.47 7.23 -8.52
CA TRP A 69 7.13 8.60 -8.90
C TRP A 69 7.89 9.65 -8.08
N ARG A 70 8.01 9.41 -6.77
CA ARG A 70 8.76 10.30 -5.88
C ARG A 70 10.25 10.31 -6.21
N MET A 71 10.84 9.16 -6.47
CA MET A 71 12.23 9.05 -6.91
C MET A 71 12.46 9.76 -8.25
N ARG A 72 11.53 9.64 -9.20
CA ARG A 72 11.60 10.34 -10.48
C ARG A 72 11.52 11.85 -10.30
N TYR A 73 10.58 12.34 -9.49
CA TYR A 73 10.47 13.76 -9.17
C TYR A 73 11.76 14.30 -8.56
N TRP A 74 12.35 13.57 -7.60
CA TRP A 74 13.62 13.94 -7.00
C TRP A 74 14.76 13.99 -8.03
N ASN A 75 14.88 12.99 -8.89
CA ASN A 75 15.89 12.97 -9.95
C ASN A 75 15.75 14.14 -10.93
N VAL A 76 14.52 14.49 -11.33
CA VAL A 76 14.26 15.64 -12.21
C VAL A 76 14.63 16.96 -11.50
N LYS A 77 14.20 17.15 -10.25
CA LYS A 77 14.52 18.36 -9.48
C LYS A 77 16.02 18.51 -9.20
N ALA A 78 16.68 17.41 -8.81
CA ALA A 78 18.10 17.41 -8.49
C ALA A 78 18.98 17.68 -9.73
N ARG A 79 18.51 17.34 -10.94
CA ARG A 79 19.15 17.74 -12.21
C ARG A 79 18.91 19.21 -12.55
N SER A 80 17.72 19.74 -12.25
CA SER A 80 17.38 21.15 -12.50
C SER A 80 18.11 22.16 -11.60
N ILE A 81 18.63 21.72 -10.44
CA ILE A 81 19.39 22.57 -9.49
C ILE A 81 20.90 22.50 -9.77
N ARG A 82 21.34 21.55 -10.62
CA ARG A 82 22.76 21.31 -10.92
C ARG A 82 23.21 22.02 -12.21
N ILE A 83 22.73 23.25 -12.41
CA ILE A 83 23.11 24.19 -13.47
C ILE A 83 23.73 25.41 -12.81
#